data_AF-A0A931PBW3-F1
#
_entry.id   AF-A0A931PBW3-F1
#
_cell.length_a   1.000
_cell.length_b   1.000
_cell.length_c   1.000
_cell.angle_alpha   90.00
_cell.angle_beta   90.00
_cell.angle_gamma   90.00
#
_symmetry.space_group_name_H-M   'P 1'
#
loop_
_entity.id
_entity.type
_entity.pdbx_description
1 polymer ?
#
loop_
_entity_poly.entity_id
_entity_poly.type
_entity_poly.pdbx_seq_one_letter_code
_entity_poly.pdbx_strand_id
1 'polypeptide(L)'
;MDNLQQPFRSQEQDHQPSGSGDPVIYPSRPELDVKKTNVWLKSAASLALYLAFGYVVFRDLTLLLIITAIVIFHELGHFTAMKLFKYKELGIFFIPLLGAYASGTKQEVSQRQSIIILLAGPLPGILLGIFLHLVNQHYQQPLLENTAILLLFLNLLNLLPIYPLDGGQILNRLFLDEHHIISRSFVLLSALAMAWVSWKFFYPNFIFYLLLYFPVTILMRLKQEIDNDHIIRKIEQAGADLNKAYEDIGDQEYWETRNILIQYHPDLRDIPPAPPYVYDAREDKVIYTLQGLLQRLITMDLGIAGKIIVILVWVACFYSPFLLNMPMNIFQTR
;
A
#
# COMPACT_ATOMS: atom_id res chain seq x y z
N MET A 1 5.86 -41.82 -93.66
CA MET A 1 5.24 -41.29 -92.42
C MET A 1 6.34 -41.24 -91.37
N ASP A 2 7.39 -40.44 -91.57
CA ASP A 2 7.49 -38.98 -91.44
C ASP A 2 7.16 -38.43 -90.03
N ASN A 3 8.25 -37.96 -89.40
CA ASN A 3 8.44 -36.81 -88.51
C ASN A 3 7.93 -36.77 -87.05
N LEU A 4 8.93 -36.81 -86.15
CA LEU A 4 9.37 -35.72 -85.25
C LEU A 4 8.29 -34.80 -84.63
N GLN A 5 8.22 -34.76 -83.29
CA GLN A 5 8.56 -33.58 -82.45
C GLN A 5 8.10 -33.77 -80.99
N GLN A 6 9.05 -33.60 -80.05
CA GLN A 6 8.78 -33.32 -78.64
C GLN A 6 8.16 -31.93 -78.47
N PRO A 7 7.31 -31.70 -77.46
CA PRO A 7 7.11 -30.37 -76.91
C PRO A 7 7.73 -30.22 -75.51
N PHE A 8 8.66 -29.26 -75.45
CA PHE A 8 8.85 -28.24 -74.40
C PHE A 8 8.64 -28.58 -72.91
N ARG A 9 9.75 -28.46 -72.17
CA ARG A 9 9.84 -28.28 -70.72
C ARG A 9 9.33 -26.89 -70.33
N SER A 10 8.42 -26.80 -69.37
CA SER A 10 8.11 -25.56 -68.64
C SER A 10 8.33 -25.83 -67.16
N GLN A 11 9.11 -24.94 -66.55
CA GLN A 11 9.65 -25.02 -65.20
C GLN A 11 8.54 -25.12 -64.15
N GLU A 12 8.69 -26.03 -63.19
CA GLU A 12 8.05 -25.94 -61.88
C GLU A 12 8.50 -24.63 -61.23
N GLN A 13 7.62 -23.61 -61.25
CA GLN A 13 7.78 -22.42 -60.43
C GLN A 13 7.29 -22.75 -59.02
N ASP A 14 8.27 -22.97 -58.17
CA ASP A 14 8.21 -22.90 -56.73
C ASP A 14 7.51 -21.59 -56.31
N HIS A 15 6.23 -21.67 -55.91
CA HIS A 15 5.53 -20.55 -55.27
C HIS A 15 5.88 -20.55 -53.79
N GLN A 16 7.07 -20.05 -53.48
CA GLN A 16 7.35 -19.45 -52.18
C GLN A 16 6.45 -18.22 -52.00
N PRO A 17 5.69 -18.10 -50.90
CA PRO A 17 4.98 -16.86 -50.63
C PRO A 17 6.00 -15.75 -50.34
N SER A 18 6.13 -14.82 -51.29
CA SER A 18 6.82 -13.56 -51.13
C SER A 18 6.05 -12.66 -50.16
N GLY A 19 6.35 -12.81 -48.86
CA GLY A 19 6.02 -11.86 -47.82
C GLY A 19 7.32 -11.29 -47.25
N SER A 20 7.79 -10.19 -47.83
CA SER A 20 8.82 -9.33 -47.24
C SER A 20 8.25 -8.68 -45.97
N GLY A 21 8.36 -9.38 -44.84
CA GLY A 21 8.23 -8.77 -43.53
C GLY A 21 9.63 -8.68 -42.96
N ASP A 22 10.25 -7.50 -43.02
CA ASP A 22 11.42 -7.24 -42.17
C ASP A 22 11.02 -7.59 -40.72
N PRO A 23 11.84 -8.32 -39.96
CA PRO A 23 11.52 -8.64 -38.58
C PRO A 23 11.23 -7.34 -37.83
N VAL A 24 10.07 -7.26 -37.17
CA VAL A 24 9.70 -6.08 -36.40
C VAL A 24 10.72 -5.91 -35.27
N ILE A 25 11.57 -4.91 -35.37
CA ILE A 25 12.56 -4.59 -34.34
C ILE A 25 11.87 -3.70 -33.30
N TYR A 26 11.66 -4.25 -32.11
CA TYR A 26 11.15 -3.49 -30.98
C TYR A 26 12.27 -2.65 -30.36
N PRO A 27 12.06 -1.34 -30.15
CA PRO A 27 12.96 -0.54 -29.33
C PRO A 27 13.04 -1.11 -27.91
N SER A 28 14.22 -0.96 -27.29
CA SER A 28 14.48 -1.40 -25.92
C SER A 28 13.47 -0.83 -24.93
N ARG A 29 12.96 -1.62 -23.99
CA ARG A 29 12.12 -1.10 -22.90
C ARG A 29 12.83 0.06 -22.19
N PRO A 30 12.17 1.21 -21.98
CA PRO A 30 12.80 2.36 -21.35
C PRO A 30 13.11 2.08 -19.87
N GLU A 31 14.31 2.47 -19.45
CA GLU A 31 14.68 2.55 -18.04
C GLU A 31 14.18 3.87 -17.45
N LEU A 32 13.55 3.82 -16.28
CA LEU A 32 13.16 5.03 -15.57
C LEU A 32 14.40 5.66 -14.92
N ASP A 33 14.71 6.90 -15.32
CA ASP A 33 15.52 7.78 -14.48
C ASP A 33 14.64 8.31 -13.35
N VAL A 34 14.46 7.49 -12.31
CA VAL A 34 13.67 7.87 -11.14
C VAL A 34 14.33 9.10 -10.53
N LYS A 35 13.71 10.27 -10.73
CA LYS A 35 14.12 11.50 -10.03
C LYS A 35 14.18 11.18 -8.54
N LYS A 36 15.39 11.05 -8.01
CA LYS A 36 15.65 10.78 -6.59
C LYS A 36 15.18 11.97 -5.77
N THR A 37 13.90 12.00 -5.46
CA THR A 37 13.38 12.98 -4.50
C THR A 37 13.94 12.65 -3.13
N ASN A 38 14.41 13.66 -2.41
CA ASN A 38 14.96 13.45 -1.08
C ASN A 38 13.82 13.09 -0.12
N VAL A 39 13.65 11.78 0.14
CA VAL A 39 12.63 11.24 1.03
C VAL A 39 12.68 11.90 2.40
N TRP A 40 13.88 12.14 2.94
CA TRP A 40 14.07 12.80 4.23
C TRP A 40 13.57 14.24 4.23
N LEU A 41 13.74 14.97 3.13
CA LEU A 41 13.21 16.33 3.00
C LEU A 41 11.67 16.32 3.01
N LYS A 42 11.06 15.38 2.29
CA LYS A 42 9.59 15.20 2.29
C LYS A 42 9.08 14.82 3.68
N SER A 43 9.76 13.90 4.36
CA SER A 43 9.45 13.52 5.74
C SER A 43 9.50 14.72 6.68
N ALA A 44 10.60 15.50 6.65
CA ALA A 44 10.76 16.69 7.47
C ALA A 44 9.71 17.77 7.17
N ALA A 45 9.42 18.01 5.89
CA ALA A 45 8.37 18.95 5.49
C ALA A 45 6.98 18.51 5.98
N SER A 46 6.66 17.21 5.86
CA SER A 46 5.39 16.66 6.35
C SER A 46 5.25 16.76 7.87
N LEU A 47 6.34 16.51 8.62
CA LEU A 47 6.37 16.66 10.07
C LEU A 47 6.17 18.11 10.50
N ALA A 48 6.84 19.06 9.83
CA ALA A 48 6.66 20.48 10.10
C ALA A 48 5.21 20.93 9.88
N LEU A 49 4.57 20.46 8.80
CA LEU A 49 3.17 20.73 8.51
C LEU A 49 2.25 20.13 9.58
N TYR A 50 2.51 18.86 9.96
CA TYR A 50 1.77 18.18 11.02
C TYR A 50 1.83 18.93 12.35
N LEU A 51 3.01 19.39 12.76
CA LEU A 51 3.20 20.16 13.99
C LEU A 51 2.52 21.53 13.92
N ALA A 52 2.63 22.23 12.79
CA ALA A 52 1.99 23.54 12.60
C ALA A 52 0.47 23.47 12.72
N PHE A 53 -0.17 22.54 11.99
CA PHE A 53 -1.61 22.33 12.07
C PHE A 53 -2.04 21.79 13.44
N GLY A 54 -1.29 20.84 14.00
CA GLY A 54 -1.54 20.31 15.34
C GLY A 54 -1.57 21.40 16.40
N TYR A 55 -0.61 22.33 16.37
CA TYR A 55 -0.57 23.43 17.33
C TYR A 55 -1.79 24.35 17.22
N VAL A 56 -2.27 24.63 16.00
CA VAL A 56 -3.49 25.43 15.78
C VAL A 56 -4.73 24.78 16.41
N VAL A 57 -4.82 23.45 16.35
CA VAL A 57 -5.98 22.68 16.84
C VAL A 57 -5.91 22.41 18.35
N PHE A 58 -4.81 21.85 18.83
CA PHE A 58 -4.69 21.45 20.23
C PHE A 58 -4.44 22.63 21.17
N ARG A 59 -3.70 23.66 20.71
CA ARG A 59 -3.22 24.79 21.52
C ARG A 59 -2.49 24.38 22.81
N ASP A 60 -2.03 23.14 22.87
CA ASP A 60 -1.23 22.56 23.95
C ASP A 60 0.01 21.92 23.31
N LEU A 61 1.16 22.59 23.51
CA LEU A 61 2.42 22.13 22.93
C LEU A 61 2.92 20.85 23.59
N THR A 62 2.71 20.67 24.90
CA THR A 62 3.16 19.49 25.63
C THR A 62 2.42 18.25 25.15
N LEU A 63 1.08 18.34 25.06
CA LEU A 63 0.26 17.25 24.54
C LEU A 63 0.62 16.93 23.08
N LEU A 64 0.77 17.94 22.23
CA LEU A 64 1.15 17.77 20.83
C LEU A 64 2.49 17.04 20.70
N LEU A 65 3.51 17.43 21.47
CA LEU A 65 4.83 16.80 21.43
C LEU A 65 4.78 15.35 21.93
N ILE A 66 3.99 15.05 22.97
CA ILE A 66 3.79 13.67 23.46
C ILE A 66 3.13 12.81 22.38
N ILE A 67 2.01 13.26 21.80
CA ILE A 67 1.32 12.52 20.74
C ILE A 67 2.26 12.31 19.54
N THR A 68 3.00 13.35 19.15
CA THR A 68 3.96 13.27 18.04
C THR A 68 5.06 12.24 18.33
N ALA A 69 5.61 12.22 19.54
CA ALA A 69 6.63 11.26 19.93
C ALA A 69 6.09 9.82 19.91
N ILE A 70 4.85 9.62 20.36
CA ILE A 70 4.19 8.30 20.32
C ILE A 70 3.98 7.83 18.89
N VAL A 71 3.48 8.71 18.01
CA VAL A 71 3.28 8.39 16.58
C VAL A 71 4.61 8.09 15.90
N ILE A 72 5.67 8.88 16.16
CA ILE A 72 7.01 8.60 15.64
C ILE A 72 7.50 7.24 16.13
N PHE A 73 7.35 6.93 17.41
CA PHE A 73 7.80 5.67 17.99
C PHE A 73 7.07 4.48 17.36
N HIS A 74 5.76 4.60 17.16
CA HIS A 74 4.93 3.63 16.45
C HIS A 74 5.42 3.41 15.01
N GLU A 75 5.54 4.48 14.22
CA GLU A 75 6.01 4.36 12.83
C GLU A 75 7.44 3.85 12.70
N LEU A 76 8.30 4.19 13.67
CA LEU A 76 9.67 3.66 13.70
C LEU A 76 9.67 2.14 13.89
N GLY A 77 8.69 1.59 14.60
CA GLY A 77 8.45 0.16 14.70
C GLY A 77 8.19 -0.49 13.34
N HIS A 78 7.23 0.04 12.58
CA HIS A 78 6.97 -0.40 11.21
C HIS A 78 8.19 -0.26 10.31
N PHE A 79 8.82 0.92 10.32
CA PHE A 79 10.01 1.23 9.52
C PHE A 79 11.16 0.26 9.81
N THR A 80 11.40 -0.05 11.08
CA THR A 80 12.46 -0.97 11.50
C THR A 80 12.17 -2.39 11.01
N ALA A 81 10.93 -2.87 11.16
CA ALA A 81 10.54 -4.18 10.65
C ALA A 81 10.66 -4.26 9.11
N MET A 82 10.20 -3.23 8.39
CA MET A 82 10.36 -3.15 6.93
C MET A 82 11.84 -3.21 6.53
N LYS A 83 12.71 -2.48 7.24
CA LYS A 83 14.16 -2.49 7.01
C LYS A 83 14.76 -3.88 7.23
N LEU A 84 14.37 -4.58 8.30
CA LEU A 84 14.80 -5.95 8.57
C LEU A 84 14.37 -6.93 7.48
N PHE A 85 13.19 -6.73 6.90
CA PHE A 85 12.67 -7.53 5.79
C PHE A 85 13.09 -7.05 4.40
N LYS A 86 14.11 -6.16 4.33
CA LYS A 86 14.75 -5.69 3.08
C LYS A 86 13.81 -4.94 2.13
N TYR A 87 12.84 -4.20 2.66
CA TYR A 87 12.07 -3.24 1.87
C TYR A 87 12.98 -2.11 1.38
N LYS A 88 12.71 -1.63 0.17
CA LYS A 88 13.41 -0.51 -0.47
C LYS A 88 12.59 0.78 -0.32
N GLU A 89 13.23 1.92 -0.59
CA GLU A 89 12.57 3.24 -0.64
C GLU A 89 11.82 3.60 0.66
N LEU A 90 12.45 3.31 1.80
CA LEU A 90 11.85 3.51 3.10
C LEU A 90 11.71 5.00 3.44
N GLY A 91 10.56 5.37 3.99
CA GLY A 91 10.29 6.72 4.50
C GLY A 91 9.16 6.73 5.52
N ILE A 92 9.09 7.78 6.33
CA ILE A 92 7.99 8.04 7.26
C ILE A 92 7.38 9.39 6.88
N PHE A 93 6.07 9.43 6.70
CA PHE A 93 5.36 10.64 6.28
C PHE A 93 4.23 10.95 7.23
N PHE A 94 4.01 12.23 7.50
CA PHE A 94 2.97 12.71 8.41
C PHE A 94 1.80 13.28 7.62
N ILE A 95 0.59 12.92 8.03
CA ILE A 95 -0.66 13.48 7.52
C ILE A 95 -1.19 14.43 8.59
N PRO A 96 -1.25 15.75 8.32
CA PRO A 96 -1.68 16.75 9.29
C PRO A 96 -2.99 16.35 9.98
N LEU A 97 -3.00 16.41 11.31
CA LEU A 97 -4.16 16.14 12.18
C LEU A 97 -4.69 14.69 12.16
N LEU A 98 -4.12 13.79 11.36
CA LEU A 98 -4.55 12.41 11.22
C LEU A 98 -3.56 11.41 11.80
N GLY A 99 -2.26 11.60 11.54
CA GLY A 99 -1.22 10.69 12.03
C GLY A 99 -0.01 10.65 11.12
N ALA A 100 0.60 9.48 11.01
CA ALA A 100 1.73 9.22 10.12
C ALA A 100 1.59 7.83 9.48
N TYR A 101 2.48 7.52 8.54
CA TYR A 101 2.61 6.19 7.97
C TYR A 101 4.05 5.95 7.50
N ALA A 102 4.53 4.72 7.71
CA ALA A 102 5.75 4.20 7.11
C ALA A 102 5.47 3.70 5.68
N SER A 103 6.32 4.10 4.73
CA SER A 103 6.28 3.70 3.33
C SER A 103 7.49 2.86 2.99
N GLY A 104 7.30 1.86 2.12
CA GLY A 104 8.36 1.04 1.56
C GLY A 104 7.86 0.13 0.45
N THR A 105 8.74 -0.27 -0.46
CA THR A 105 8.43 -1.16 -1.58
C THR A 105 9.16 -2.49 -1.47
N LYS A 106 8.46 -3.57 -1.81
CA LYS A 106 9.02 -4.92 -1.93
C LYS A 106 8.16 -5.71 -2.93
N GLN A 107 8.82 -6.44 -3.82
CA GLN A 107 8.15 -7.22 -4.87
C GLN A 107 7.47 -8.46 -4.31
N GLU A 108 8.18 -9.21 -3.47
CA GLU A 108 7.66 -10.40 -2.80
C GLU A 108 7.36 -10.09 -1.33
N VAL A 109 6.10 -10.28 -0.91
CA VAL A 109 5.68 -10.02 0.45
C VAL A 109 5.14 -11.30 1.06
N SER A 110 5.80 -11.78 2.12
CA SER A 110 5.30 -12.91 2.89
C SER A 110 4.21 -12.46 3.88
N GLN A 111 3.19 -13.29 4.04
CA GLN A 111 2.11 -13.05 5.00
C GLN A 111 2.67 -12.89 6.42
N ARG A 112 3.59 -13.78 6.84
CA ARG A 112 4.28 -13.67 8.15
C ARG A 112 4.99 -12.33 8.32
N GLN A 113 5.75 -11.91 7.30
CA GLN A 113 6.49 -10.64 7.34
C GLN A 113 5.52 -9.46 7.48
N SER A 114 4.42 -9.47 6.71
CA SER A 114 3.40 -8.42 6.78
C SER A 114 2.79 -8.32 8.19
N ILE A 115 2.48 -9.44 8.83
CA ILE A 115 1.92 -9.44 10.20
C ILE A 115 2.94 -8.92 11.21
N ILE A 116 4.21 -9.33 11.10
CA ILE A 116 5.26 -8.83 12.00
C ILE A 116 5.44 -7.33 11.84
N ILE A 117 5.45 -6.82 10.61
CA ILE A 117 5.52 -5.37 10.34
C ILE A 117 4.34 -4.65 11.00
N LEU A 118 3.11 -5.14 10.80
CA LEU A 118 1.90 -4.52 11.35
C LEU A 118 1.85 -4.56 12.89
N LEU A 119 2.44 -5.57 13.53
CA LEU A 119 2.56 -5.63 14.98
C LEU A 119 3.73 -4.81 15.53
N ALA A 120 4.77 -4.57 14.72
CA ALA A 120 5.98 -3.87 15.15
C ALA A 120 5.74 -2.39 15.49
N GLY A 121 4.68 -1.77 14.96
CA GLY A 121 4.25 -0.43 15.38
C GLY A 121 3.55 -0.43 16.75
N PRO A 122 2.41 -1.13 16.91
CA PRO A 122 1.61 -1.07 18.12
C PRO A 122 2.23 -1.77 19.33
N LEU A 123 2.86 -2.93 19.16
CA LEU A 123 3.34 -3.72 20.30
C LEU A 123 4.38 -3.00 21.17
N PRO A 124 5.45 -2.40 20.60
CA PRO A 124 6.41 -1.66 21.42
C PRO A 124 5.76 -0.51 22.19
N GLY A 125 4.80 0.19 21.57
CA GLY A 125 4.09 1.29 22.21
C GLY A 125 3.23 0.84 23.39
N ILE A 126 2.53 -0.29 23.25
CA ILE A 126 1.75 -0.90 24.34
C ILE A 126 2.67 -1.33 25.48
N LEU A 127 3.75 -2.05 25.17
CA LEU A 127 4.72 -2.50 26.18
C LEU A 127 5.35 -1.34 26.93
N LEU A 128 5.72 -0.27 26.20
CA LEU A 128 6.26 0.95 26.81
C LEU A 128 5.22 1.62 27.70
N GLY A 129 3.97 1.77 27.26
CA GLY A 129 2.94 2.40 28.10
C GLY A 129 2.63 1.59 29.36
N ILE A 130 2.61 0.25 29.27
CA ILE A 130 2.49 -0.64 30.44
C ILE A 130 3.65 -0.38 31.41
N PHE A 131 4.88 -0.37 30.88
CA PHE A 131 6.08 -0.12 31.68
C PHE A 131 6.03 1.24 32.37
N LEU A 132 5.67 2.31 31.65
CA LEU A 132 5.57 3.66 32.21
C LEU A 132 4.51 3.74 33.32
N HIS A 133 3.37 3.08 33.17
CA HIS A 133 2.35 3.01 34.21
C HIS A 133 2.87 2.31 35.48
N LEU A 134 3.51 1.15 35.34
CA LEU A 134 4.08 0.40 36.47
C LEU A 134 5.16 1.21 37.21
N VAL A 135 6.01 1.91 36.47
CA VAL A 135 7.00 2.83 37.04
C VAL A 135 6.28 3.97 37.78
N ASN A 136 5.24 4.53 37.18
CA ASN A 136 4.52 5.66 37.75
C ASN A 136 3.78 5.36 39.05
N GLN A 137 3.43 4.10 39.32
CA GLN A 137 2.87 3.68 40.61
C GLN A 137 3.79 4.06 41.79
N HIS A 138 5.11 4.19 41.54
CA HIS A 138 6.09 4.60 42.55
C HIS A 138 6.34 6.11 42.56
N TYR A 139 6.45 6.74 41.39
CA TYR A 139 6.82 8.16 41.27
C TYR A 139 5.65 9.15 41.33
N GLN A 140 4.43 8.68 41.06
CA GLN A 140 3.18 9.44 41.13
C GLN A 140 3.20 10.75 40.33
N GLN A 141 3.79 10.72 39.14
CA GLN A 141 3.91 11.87 38.24
C GLN A 141 2.76 11.89 37.22
N PRO A 142 1.94 12.96 37.17
CA PRO A 142 0.80 13.04 36.25
C PRO A 142 1.21 12.93 34.77
N LEU A 143 2.35 13.53 34.40
CA LEU A 143 2.86 13.48 33.03
C LEU A 143 3.17 12.05 32.56
N LEU A 144 3.71 11.23 33.47
CA LEU A 144 4.09 9.85 33.19
C LEU A 144 2.84 8.98 33.01
N GLU A 145 1.83 9.18 33.87
CA GLU A 145 0.53 8.52 33.73
C GLU A 145 -0.15 8.87 32.41
N ASN A 146 -0.23 10.16 32.09
CA ASN A 146 -0.85 10.64 30.85
C ASN A 146 -0.14 10.07 29.63
N THR A 147 1.19 10.01 29.65
CA THR A 147 1.98 9.42 28.56
C THR A 147 1.73 7.92 28.42
N ALA A 148 1.65 7.20 29.55
CA ALA A 148 1.33 5.77 29.56
C ALA A 148 -0.06 5.48 28.98
N ILE A 149 -1.08 6.24 29.40
CA ILE A 149 -2.45 6.12 28.89
C ILE A 149 -2.50 6.45 27.39
N LEU A 150 -1.84 7.53 26.94
CA LEU A 150 -1.79 7.88 25.52
C LEU A 150 -1.07 6.84 24.66
N LEU A 151 0.01 6.25 25.17
CA LEU A 151 0.70 5.13 24.52
C LEU A 151 -0.24 3.95 24.34
N LEU A 152 -0.92 3.51 25.40
CA LEU A 152 -1.88 2.40 25.28
C LEU A 152 -3.01 2.78 24.32
N PHE A 153 -3.62 3.96 24.49
CA PHE A 153 -4.77 4.36 23.70
C PHE A 153 -4.47 4.42 22.20
N LEU A 154 -3.42 5.13 21.79
CA LEU A 154 -3.10 5.30 20.37
C LEU A 154 -2.71 3.96 19.71
N ASN A 155 -1.95 3.11 20.40
CA ASN A 155 -1.55 1.82 19.85
C ASN A 155 -2.70 0.79 19.83
N LEU A 156 -3.59 0.80 20.84
CA LEU A 156 -4.80 -0.03 20.83
C LEU A 156 -5.83 0.45 19.80
N LEU A 157 -5.92 1.76 19.57
CA LEU A 157 -6.73 2.32 18.49
C LEU A 157 -6.25 1.79 17.14
N ASN A 158 -4.92 1.79 16.88
CA ASN A 158 -4.37 1.20 15.67
C ASN A 158 -4.60 -0.32 15.56
N LEU A 159 -4.76 -1.02 16.67
CA LEU A 159 -5.11 -2.45 16.68
C LEU A 159 -6.62 -2.72 16.50
N LEU A 160 -7.47 -1.72 16.35
CA LEU A 160 -8.90 -1.97 16.08
C LEU A 160 -9.09 -2.74 14.76
N PRO A 161 -10.11 -3.63 14.68
CA PRO A 161 -10.41 -4.42 13.49
C PRO A 161 -11.10 -3.59 12.40
N ILE A 162 -10.52 -2.45 12.02
CA ILE A 162 -11.08 -1.48 11.08
C ILE A 162 -9.99 -1.13 10.06
N TYR A 163 -10.24 -1.38 8.77
CA TYR A 163 -9.35 -0.93 7.71
C TYR A 163 -9.42 0.61 7.58
N PRO A 164 -8.30 1.36 7.51
CA PRO A 164 -6.93 0.93 7.20
C PRO A 164 -6.01 0.81 8.42
N LEU A 165 -6.53 0.79 9.65
CA LEU A 165 -5.73 0.64 10.86
C LEU A 165 -5.00 -0.72 10.89
N ASP A 166 -3.90 -0.82 11.63
CA ASP A 166 -3.05 -2.02 11.65
C ASP A 166 -3.82 -3.29 12.00
N GLY A 167 -4.73 -3.23 12.98
CA GLY A 167 -5.56 -4.37 13.37
C GLY A 167 -6.50 -4.83 12.25
N GLY A 168 -7.07 -3.88 11.50
CA GLY A 168 -7.87 -4.17 10.31
C GLY A 168 -7.03 -4.79 9.20
N GLN A 169 -5.80 -4.31 8.99
CA GLN A 169 -4.86 -4.90 8.04
C GLN A 169 -4.45 -6.32 8.48
N ILE A 170 -4.16 -6.55 9.76
CA ILE A 170 -3.85 -7.86 10.32
C ILE A 170 -5.00 -8.84 10.04
N LEU A 171 -6.24 -8.44 10.36
CA LEU A 171 -7.41 -9.29 10.13
C LEU A 171 -7.58 -9.64 8.65
N ASN A 172 -7.43 -8.65 7.77
CA ASN A 172 -7.53 -8.85 6.33
C ASN A 172 -6.48 -9.86 5.83
N ARG A 173 -5.21 -9.65 6.22
CA ARG A 173 -4.09 -10.53 5.86
C ARG A 173 -4.24 -11.95 6.39
N LEU A 174 -4.80 -12.15 7.57
CA LEU A 174 -4.93 -13.48 8.19
C LEU A 174 -6.03 -14.34 7.57
N PHE A 175 -7.17 -13.74 7.22
CA PHE A 175 -8.39 -14.50 6.93
C PHE A 175 -9.10 -14.12 5.63
N LEU A 176 -8.91 -12.91 5.11
CA LEU A 176 -9.79 -12.36 4.08
C LEU A 176 -9.12 -12.23 2.71
N ASP A 177 -7.79 -12.11 2.67
CA ASP A 177 -7.03 -11.95 1.43
C ASP A 177 -7.22 -13.11 0.43
N GLU A 178 -7.53 -14.33 0.91
CA GLU A 178 -7.80 -15.50 0.05
C GLU A 178 -9.11 -15.34 -0.74
N HIS A 179 -10.04 -14.50 -0.27
CA HIS A 179 -11.34 -14.28 -0.87
C HIS A 179 -11.57 -12.79 -1.14
N HIS A 180 -11.18 -12.32 -2.32
CA HIS A 180 -11.26 -10.91 -2.72
C HIS A 180 -12.61 -10.24 -2.42
N ILE A 181 -13.73 -10.95 -2.56
CA ILE A 181 -15.07 -10.41 -2.28
C ILE A 181 -15.26 -10.13 -0.78
N ILE A 182 -14.80 -11.05 0.08
CA ILE A 182 -14.93 -10.91 1.54
C ILE A 182 -14.03 -9.79 2.02
N SER A 183 -12.78 -9.74 1.53
CA SER A 183 -11.84 -8.64 1.84
C SER A 183 -12.42 -7.27 1.44
N ARG A 184 -12.92 -7.13 0.21
CA ARG A 184 -13.56 -5.88 -0.26
C ARG A 184 -14.77 -5.49 0.58
N SER A 185 -15.59 -6.47 0.98
CA SER A 185 -16.75 -6.22 1.84
C SER A 185 -16.33 -5.73 3.23
N PHE A 186 -15.31 -6.34 3.83
CA PHE A 186 -14.76 -5.91 5.11
C PHE A 186 -14.17 -4.48 5.05
N VAL A 187 -13.44 -4.16 3.99
CA VAL A 187 -12.89 -2.82 3.76
C VAL A 187 -14.02 -1.79 3.61
N LEU A 188 -15.08 -2.11 2.87
CA LEU A 188 -16.25 -1.24 2.73
C LEU A 188 -16.99 -1.04 4.06
N LEU A 189 -17.20 -2.12 4.82
CA LEU A 189 -17.81 -2.03 6.16
C LEU A 189 -16.98 -1.18 7.12
N SER A 190 -15.65 -1.28 7.05
CA SER A 190 -14.73 -0.43 7.82
C SER A 190 -14.91 1.05 7.45
N ALA A 191 -14.96 1.37 6.16
CA ALA A 191 -15.21 2.74 5.68
C ALA A 191 -16.57 3.27 6.17
N LEU A 192 -17.63 2.47 6.09
CA LEU A 192 -18.96 2.84 6.59
C LEU A 192 -18.97 3.06 8.11
N ALA A 193 -18.28 2.22 8.87
CA ALA A 193 -18.15 2.38 10.32
C ALA A 193 -17.43 3.69 10.69
N MET A 194 -16.33 4.02 10.00
CA MET A 194 -15.62 5.29 10.21
C MET A 194 -16.47 6.50 9.83
N ALA A 195 -17.20 6.43 8.71
CA ALA A 195 -18.13 7.48 8.32
C ALA A 195 -19.27 7.66 9.34
N TRP A 196 -19.79 6.55 9.89
CA TRP A 196 -20.80 6.57 10.94
C TRP A 196 -20.28 7.19 12.24
N VAL A 197 -19.05 6.84 12.68
CA VAL A 197 -18.42 7.47 13.85
C VAL A 197 -18.25 8.97 13.61
N SER A 198 -17.74 9.37 12.43
CA SER A 198 -17.62 10.78 12.06
C SER A 198 -18.97 11.50 12.18
N TRP A 199 -20.03 10.94 11.61
CA TRP A 199 -21.38 11.51 11.67
C TRP A 199 -22.02 11.47 13.07
N LYS A 200 -21.67 10.50 13.92
CA LYS A 200 -22.23 10.43 15.28
C LYS A 200 -21.64 11.50 16.19
N PHE A 201 -20.36 11.83 16.00
CA PHE A 201 -19.58 12.68 16.90
C PHE A 201 -19.20 14.06 16.32
N PHE A 202 -19.60 14.39 15.08
CA PHE A 202 -19.19 15.65 14.42
C PHE A 202 -19.62 16.91 15.17
N TYR A 203 -20.81 16.93 15.78
CA TYR A 203 -21.31 18.10 16.50
C TYR A 203 -21.18 17.87 18.01
N PRO A 204 -20.47 18.74 18.75
CA PRO A 204 -19.79 19.98 18.33
C PRO A 204 -18.31 19.81 17.92
N ASN A 205 -17.77 18.59 17.88
CA ASN A 205 -16.34 18.32 17.74
C ASN A 205 -15.90 18.23 16.27
N PHE A 206 -15.46 19.36 15.69
CA PHE A 206 -15.01 19.44 14.29
C PHE A 206 -13.89 18.43 13.92
N ILE A 207 -13.07 18.00 14.89
CA ILE A 207 -11.96 17.06 14.64
C ILE A 207 -12.44 15.73 14.03
N PHE A 208 -13.67 15.30 14.32
CA PHE A 208 -14.23 14.07 13.75
C PHE A 208 -14.52 14.16 12.25
N TYR A 209 -14.59 15.36 11.65
CA TYR A 209 -14.68 15.48 10.18
C TYR A 209 -13.42 14.98 9.47
N LEU A 210 -12.26 15.07 10.12
CA LEU A 210 -11.01 14.57 9.54
C LEU A 210 -11.06 13.06 9.31
N LEU A 211 -11.81 12.33 10.13
CA LEU A 211 -11.99 10.88 9.99
C LEU A 211 -12.60 10.51 8.63
N LEU A 212 -13.32 11.41 7.95
CA LEU A 212 -13.87 11.18 6.60
C LEU A 212 -12.79 11.07 5.51
N TYR A 213 -11.55 11.49 5.78
CA TYR A 213 -10.43 11.28 4.87
C TYR A 213 -10.23 9.78 4.54
N PHE A 214 -10.34 8.91 5.53
CA PHE A 214 -10.14 7.46 5.35
C PHE A 214 -11.22 6.79 4.48
N PRO A 215 -12.53 6.93 4.74
CA PRO A 215 -13.54 6.33 3.87
C PRO A 215 -13.47 6.88 2.43
N VAL A 216 -13.15 8.16 2.24
CA VAL A 216 -12.98 8.73 0.89
C VAL A 216 -11.81 8.06 0.17
N THR A 217 -10.64 7.96 0.80
CA THR A 217 -9.47 7.33 0.19
C THR A 217 -9.66 5.82 -0.04
N ILE A 218 -10.36 5.13 0.86
CA ILE A 218 -10.76 3.72 0.68
C ILE A 218 -11.66 3.56 -0.55
N LEU A 219 -12.71 4.37 -0.70
CA LEU A 219 -13.62 4.28 -1.83
C LEU A 219 -12.92 4.57 -3.17
N MET A 220 -12.05 5.58 -3.19
CA MET A 220 -11.21 5.88 -4.36
C MET A 220 -10.30 4.70 -4.70
N ARG A 221 -9.68 4.08 -3.68
CA ARG A 221 -8.83 2.91 -3.87
C ARG A 221 -9.61 1.70 -4.39
N LEU A 222 -10.77 1.39 -3.82
CA LEU A 222 -11.60 0.27 -4.28
C LEU A 222 -12.03 0.45 -5.74
N LYS A 223 -12.37 1.68 -6.14
CA LYS A 223 -12.64 2.00 -7.54
C LYS A 223 -11.41 1.75 -8.42
N GLN A 224 -10.24 2.25 -8.00
CA GLN A 224 -8.98 2.05 -8.74
C GLN A 224 -8.63 0.57 -8.88
N GLU A 225 -8.83 -0.25 -7.85
CA GLU A 225 -8.62 -1.70 -7.91
C GLU A 225 -9.53 -2.37 -8.94
N ILE A 226 -10.80 -1.98 -9.03
CA ILE A 226 -11.74 -2.50 -10.04
C ILE A 226 -11.30 -2.11 -11.46
N ASP A 227 -10.90 -0.84 -11.65
CA ASP A 227 -10.44 -0.35 -12.94
C ASP A 227 -9.14 -1.06 -13.37
N ASN A 228 -8.21 -1.27 -12.44
CA ASN A 228 -6.97 -2.01 -12.67
C ASN A 228 -7.21 -3.49 -12.98
N ASP A 229 -8.12 -4.16 -12.27
CA ASP A 229 -8.49 -5.57 -12.53
C ASP A 229 -8.99 -5.75 -13.97
N HIS A 230 -9.73 -4.77 -14.50
CA HIS A 230 -10.19 -4.81 -15.89
C HIS A 230 -9.02 -4.75 -16.88
N ILE A 231 -8.06 -3.87 -16.64
CA ILE A 231 -6.87 -3.69 -17.49
C ILE A 231 -5.97 -4.93 -17.41
N ILE A 232 -5.72 -5.46 -16.21
CA ILE A 232 -4.92 -6.67 -15.98
C ILE A 232 -5.48 -7.85 -16.78
N ARG A 233 -6.79 -8.09 -16.72
CA ARG A 233 -7.43 -9.16 -17.50
C ARG A 233 -7.25 -8.98 -19.01
N LYS A 234 -7.22 -7.75 -19.51
CA LYS A 234 -7.00 -7.47 -20.93
C LYS A 234 -5.55 -7.75 -21.35
N ILE A 235 -4.60 -7.43 -20.48
CA ILE A 235 -3.18 -7.71 -20.70
C ILE A 235 -2.92 -9.23 -20.66
N GLU A 236 -3.47 -9.94 -19.67
CA GLU A 236 -3.35 -11.40 -19.55
C GLU A 236 -4.02 -12.12 -20.73
N GLN A 237 -5.16 -11.63 -21.23
CA GLN A 237 -5.80 -12.14 -22.44
C GLN A 237 -4.95 -11.98 -23.70
N ALA A 238 -4.05 -10.99 -23.73
CA ALA A 238 -3.09 -10.80 -24.81
C ALA A 238 -1.85 -11.71 -24.66
N GLY A 239 -1.74 -12.47 -23.58
CA GLY A 239 -0.66 -13.43 -23.34
C GLY A 239 0.56 -12.90 -22.58
N ALA A 240 0.52 -11.64 -22.11
CA ALA A 240 1.58 -11.07 -21.29
C ALA A 240 1.47 -11.52 -19.82
N ASP A 241 2.61 -11.83 -19.20
CA ASP A 241 2.68 -12.24 -17.80
C ASP A 241 2.95 -11.02 -16.92
N LEU A 242 2.08 -10.75 -15.94
CA LEU A 242 2.23 -9.61 -15.03
C LEU A 242 2.87 -9.99 -13.68
N ASN A 243 3.26 -11.24 -13.49
CA ASN A 243 3.85 -11.77 -12.25
C ASN A 243 5.39 -11.67 -12.22
N LYS A 244 5.94 -10.54 -12.70
CA LYS A 244 7.39 -10.32 -12.79
C LYS A 244 7.78 -8.89 -12.50
N ALA A 245 9.08 -8.65 -12.30
CA ALA A 245 9.57 -7.30 -12.09
C ALA A 245 9.46 -6.52 -13.40
N TYR A 246 9.41 -5.19 -13.32
CA TYR A 246 9.42 -4.35 -14.52
C TYR A 246 10.68 -4.63 -15.34
N GLU A 247 11.81 -4.84 -14.65
CA GLU A 247 13.12 -5.15 -15.20
C GLU A 247 13.16 -6.45 -16.01
N ASP A 248 12.25 -7.39 -15.73
CA ASP A 248 12.18 -8.70 -16.38
C ASP A 248 11.24 -8.71 -17.60
N ILE A 249 10.58 -7.58 -17.89
CA ILE A 249 9.71 -7.43 -19.07
C ILE A 249 10.57 -7.29 -20.33
N GLY A 250 10.30 -8.14 -21.32
CA GLY A 250 10.95 -8.07 -22.63
C GLY A 250 10.49 -6.87 -23.46
N ASP A 251 11.31 -6.44 -24.41
CA ASP A 251 11.02 -5.26 -25.24
C ASP A 251 9.69 -5.36 -25.98
N GLN A 252 9.42 -6.50 -26.63
CA GLN A 252 8.16 -6.76 -27.32
C GLN A 252 6.96 -6.67 -26.37
N GLU A 253 7.05 -7.36 -25.23
CA GLU A 253 5.98 -7.44 -24.25
C GLU A 253 5.65 -6.07 -23.66
N TYR A 254 6.66 -5.22 -23.47
CA TYR A 254 6.46 -3.84 -23.05
C TYR A 254 5.61 -3.06 -24.07
N TRP A 255 5.94 -3.12 -25.37
CA TRP A 255 5.21 -2.39 -26.40
C TRP A 255 3.78 -2.91 -26.60
N GLU A 256 3.57 -4.22 -26.51
CA GLU A 256 2.23 -4.82 -26.56
C GLU A 256 1.39 -4.39 -25.36
N THR A 257 1.96 -4.47 -24.15
CA THR A 257 1.29 -4.07 -22.92
C THR A 257 1.00 -2.56 -22.90
N ARG A 258 1.93 -1.74 -23.38
CA ARG A 258 1.77 -0.29 -23.54
C ARG A 258 0.55 0.06 -24.39
N ASN A 259 0.37 -0.60 -25.53
CA ASN A 259 -0.77 -0.34 -26.42
C ASN A 259 -2.11 -0.64 -25.73
N ILE A 260 -2.17 -1.74 -24.98
CA ILE A 260 -3.35 -2.09 -24.18
C ILE A 260 -3.58 -1.04 -23.09
N LEU A 261 -2.52 -0.59 -22.40
CA LEU A 261 -2.63 0.46 -21.38
C LEU A 261 -3.18 1.76 -21.94
N ILE A 262 -2.66 2.22 -23.07
CA ILE A 262 -3.13 3.43 -23.75
C ILE A 262 -4.62 3.32 -24.12
N GLN A 263 -5.05 2.16 -24.58
CA GLN A 263 -6.43 1.95 -24.99
C GLN A 263 -7.42 2.03 -23.80
N TYR A 264 -7.07 1.39 -22.68
CA TYR A 264 -8.03 1.22 -21.58
C TYR A 264 -7.86 2.24 -20.44
N HIS A 265 -6.64 2.72 -20.18
CA HIS A 265 -6.37 3.63 -19.08
C HIS A 265 -6.75 5.08 -19.45
N PRO A 266 -7.72 5.73 -18.76
CA PRO A 266 -8.26 7.04 -19.15
C PRO A 266 -7.21 8.12 -19.38
N ASP A 267 -6.21 8.17 -18.50
CA ASP A 267 -5.15 9.18 -18.52
C ASP A 267 -4.09 8.97 -19.61
N LEU A 268 -4.09 7.82 -20.29
CA LEU A 268 -3.06 7.46 -21.30
C LEU A 268 -3.62 7.45 -22.72
N ARG A 269 -4.93 7.64 -22.92
CA ARG A 269 -5.61 7.57 -24.24
C ARG A 269 -5.11 8.58 -25.26
N ASP A 270 -4.55 9.69 -24.78
CA ASP A 270 -3.99 10.75 -25.62
C ASP A 270 -2.62 10.39 -26.21
N ILE A 271 -2.01 9.29 -25.77
CA ILE A 271 -0.71 8.82 -26.26
C ILE A 271 -0.96 8.01 -27.55
N PRO A 272 -0.22 8.26 -28.64
CA PRO A 272 -0.41 7.50 -29.87
C PRO A 272 -0.02 6.01 -29.68
N PRO A 273 -0.84 5.06 -30.20
CA PRO A 273 -0.50 3.64 -30.17
C PRO A 273 0.63 3.32 -31.17
N ALA A 274 1.43 2.30 -30.86
CA ALA A 274 2.41 1.75 -31.80
C ALA A 274 1.73 0.74 -32.75
N PRO A 275 2.19 0.58 -34.01
CA PRO A 275 3.28 1.31 -34.68
C PRO A 275 2.92 2.75 -35.10
N PRO A 276 3.90 3.69 -35.19
CA PRO A 276 5.34 3.47 -35.05
C PRO A 276 5.79 3.33 -33.58
N TYR A 277 6.84 2.53 -33.33
CA TYR A 277 7.41 2.29 -32.00
C TYR A 277 8.30 3.46 -31.57
N VAL A 278 7.67 4.56 -31.16
CA VAL A 278 8.34 5.79 -30.72
C VAL A 278 7.90 6.15 -29.31
N TYR A 279 8.86 6.53 -28.46
CA TYR A 279 8.57 6.97 -27.10
C TYR A 279 7.80 8.29 -27.10
N ASP A 280 6.81 8.40 -26.22
CA ASP A 280 6.06 9.64 -26.00
C ASP A 280 6.73 10.51 -24.93
N ALA A 281 6.44 11.81 -24.92
CA ALA A 281 6.93 12.70 -23.85
C ALA A 281 6.43 12.30 -22.45
N ARG A 282 5.32 11.55 -22.37
CA ARG A 282 4.74 11.04 -21.13
C ARG A 282 5.02 9.54 -20.93
N GLU A 283 6.05 8.99 -21.55
CA GLU A 283 6.40 7.57 -21.40
C GLU A 283 6.63 7.19 -19.93
N ASP A 284 7.22 8.08 -19.12
CA ASP A 284 7.35 7.89 -17.67
C ASP A 284 6.02 7.51 -17.01
N LYS A 285 4.91 8.17 -17.40
CA LYS A 285 3.58 7.91 -16.85
C LYS A 285 3.07 6.53 -17.25
N VAL A 286 3.34 6.08 -18.48
CA VAL A 286 3.04 4.72 -18.95
C VAL A 286 3.78 3.72 -18.08
N ILE A 287 5.08 3.94 -17.85
CA ILE A 287 5.90 3.03 -17.06
C ILE A 287 5.43 2.96 -15.62
N TYR A 288 5.16 4.10 -14.95
CA TYR A 288 4.63 4.10 -13.58
C TYR A 288 3.27 3.39 -13.49
N THR A 289 2.42 3.54 -14.50
CA THR A 289 1.13 2.86 -14.57
C THR A 289 1.34 1.35 -14.72
N LEU A 290 2.22 0.93 -15.64
CA LEU A 290 2.57 -0.48 -15.84
C LEU A 290 3.16 -1.10 -14.57
N GLN A 291 4.13 -0.44 -13.93
CA GLN A 291 4.72 -0.86 -12.66
C GLN A 291 3.67 -1.03 -11.55
N GLY A 292 2.65 -0.17 -11.52
CA GLY A 292 1.55 -0.26 -10.56
C GLY A 292 0.61 -1.45 -10.82
N LEU A 293 0.58 -1.97 -12.05
CA LEU A 293 -0.22 -3.13 -12.46
C LEU A 293 0.53 -4.45 -12.35
N LEU A 294 1.87 -4.43 -12.37
CA LEU A 294 2.68 -5.62 -12.12
C LEU A 294 2.37 -6.14 -10.71
N GLN A 295 2.04 -7.41 -10.64
CA GLN A 295 1.53 -8.01 -9.41
C GLN A 295 2.66 -8.21 -8.41
N ARG A 296 2.39 -7.83 -7.15
CA ARG A 296 3.24 -8.24 -6.03
C ARG A 296 2.93 -9.68 -5.69
N LEU A 297 3.95 -10.51 -5.65
CA LEU A 297 3.82 -11.91 -5.25
C LEU A 297 3.62 -11.99 -3.74
N ILE A 298 2.39 -12.28 -3.31
CA ILE A 298 2.06 -12.48 -1.90
C ILE A 298 2.13 -13.97 -1.59
N THR A 299 3.02 -14.35 -0.68
CA THR A 299 3.15 -15.74 -0.24
C THR A 299 2.40 -15.97 1.06
N MET A 300 1.42 -16.87 1.03
CA MET A 300 0.61 -17.25 2.19
C MET A 300 1.33 -18.32 3.00
N ASP A 301 2.33 -17.88 3.78
CA ASP A 301 3.26 -18.76 4.48
C ASP A 301 2.90 -18.98 5.97
N LEU A 302 1.87 -18.33 6.53
CA LEU A 302 1.49 -18.46 7.94
C LEU A 302 0.49 -19.60 8.16
N GLY A 303 0.94 -20.68 8.82
CA GLY A 303 0.09 -21.80 9.19
C GLY A 303 -0.90 -21.47 10.33
N ILE A 304 -1.86 -22.36 10.58
CA ILE A 304 -2.95 -22.19 11.56
C ILE A 304 -2.41 -21.85 12.96
N ALA A 305 -1.37 -22.55 13.43
CA ALA A 305 -0.77 -22.28 14.74
C ALA A 305 -0.24 -20.84 14.84
N GLY A 306 0.37 -20.33 13.77
CA GLY A 306 0.83 -18.95 13.71
C GLY A 306 -0.33 -17.96 13.75
N LYS A 307 -1.44 -18.22 13.03
CA LYS A 307 -2.65 -17.39 13.09
C LYS A 307 -3.23 -17.33 14.51
N ILE A 308 -3.27 -18.47 15.22
CA ILE A 308 -3.72 -18.54 16.62
C ILE A 308 -2.83 -17.69 17.53
N ILE A 309 -1.51 -17.79 17.41
CA ILE A 309 -0.57 -16.99 18.22
C ILE A 309 -0.81 -15.50 18.00
N VAL A 310 -0.98 -15.07 16.75
CA VAL A 310 -1.25 -13.67 16.42
C VAL A 310 -2.55 -13.19 17.07
N ILE A 311 -3.63 -13.98 17.00
CA ILE A 311 -4.89 -13.64 17.67
C ILE A 311 -4.69 -13.55 19.19
N LEU A 312 -3.97 -14.49 19.81
CA LEU A 312 -3.72 -14.47 21.25
C LEU A 312 -2.95 -13.21 21.68
N VAL A 313 -1.91 -12.84 20.93
CA VAL A 313 -1.16 -11.59 21.17
C VAL A 313 -2.09 -10.37 21.02
N TRP A 314 -2.92 -10.36 19.98
CA TRP A 314 -3.84 -9.27 19.71
C TRP A 314 -4.90 -9.10 20.80
N VAL A 315 -5.50 -10.19 21.26
CA VAL A 315 -6.45 -10.21 22.39
C VAL A 315 -5.74 -9.79 23.69
N ALA A 316 -4.52 -10.29 23.95
CA ALA A 316 -3.75 -9.91 25.13
C ALA A 316 -3.46 -8.41 25.17
N CYS A 317 -3.21 -7.77 24.02
CA CYS A 317 -3.05 -6.33 23.93
C CYS A 317 -4.30 -5.58 24.42
N PHE A 318 -5.48 -5.92 23.90
CA PHE A 318 -6.74 -5.30 24.33
C PHE A 318 -7.07 -5.57 25.80
N TYR A 319 -6.68 -6.74 26.32
CA TYR A 319 -6.93 -7.11 27.71
C TYR A 319 -5.94 -6.47 28.70
N SER A 320 -4.77 -6.04 28.23
CA SER A 320 -3.69 -5.50 29.07
C SER A 320 -4.06 -4.31 29.99
N PRO A 321 -4.87 -3.32 29.59
CA PRO A 321 -5.24 -2.22 30.50
C PRO A 321 -6.11 -2.72 31.67
N PHE A 322 -6.98 -3.70 31.42
CA PHE A 322 -7.86 -4.29 32.43
C PHE A 322 -7.08 -5.11 33.45
N LEU A 323 -6.12 -5.91 32.99
CA LEU A 323 -5.23 -6.69 33.86
C LEU A 323 -4.47 -5.82 34.87
N LEU A 324 -4.12 -4.61 34.46
CA LEU A 324 -3.31 -3.69 35.25
C LEU A 324 -4.16 -2.64 36.00
N ASN A 325 -5.49 -2.72 35.92
CA ASN A 325 -6.43 -1.74 36.46
C ASN A 325 -6.09 -0.29 36.05
N MET A 326 -5.65 -0.09 34.81
CA MET A 326 -5.28 1.24 34.32
C MET A 326 -6.52 2.13 34.16
N PRO A 327 -6.51 3.36 34.70
CA PRO A 327 -7.62 4.29 34.51
C PRO A 327 -7.61 4.79 33.07
N MET A 328 -8.36 4.14 32.18
CA MET A 328 -8.48 4.54 30.76
C MET A 328 -9.36 5.78 30.54
N ASN A 329 -9.34 6.72 31.48
CA ASN A 329 -10.08 7.99 31.42
C ASN A 329 -9.21 9.05 30.72
N ILE A 330 -9.25 9.06 29.39
CA ILE A 330 -8.42 9.95 28.55
C ILE A 330 -8.83 11.43 28.67
N PHE A 331 -10.03 11.73 29.20
CA PHE A 331 -10.65 13.07 29.19
C PHE A 331 -11.06 13.63 30.55
N GLN A 332 -10.52 13.13 31.66
CA GLN A 332 -10.69 13.81 32.96
C GLN A 332 -9.55 14.80 33.19
N THR A 333 -9.58 15.92 32.47
CA THR A 333 -8.86 17.12 32.90
C THR A 333 -9.58 17.71 34.11
N ARG A 334 -8.85 17.89 35.22
CA ARG A 334 -9.25 18.78 36.31
C ARG A 334 -9.12 20.24 35.88
#